data_AF-A0A815JK30-F1
#
_entry.id   AF-A0A815JK30-F1
#
_cell.length_a   1.000
_cell.length_b   1.000
_cell.length_c   1.000
_cell.angle_alpha   90.00
_cell.angle_beta   90.00
_cell.angle_gamma   90.00
#
_symmetry.space_group_name_H-M   'P 1'
#
loop_
_entity.id
_entity.type
_entity.pdbx_description
1 polymer ?
#
loop_
_entity_poly.entity_id
_entity_poly.type
_entity_poly.pdbx_seq_one_letter_code
_entity_poly.pdbx_strand_id
1 'polypeptide(L)'
;MSNFDVSEYLINNIDKSNKTMVILRNKEYLSLSTCHIDNKKLFVYLDEVHTRGSDLKLSLIAHSIVTLGRNMNKDKLMQAVMRLRDLDFKQLIVI
;
A
#
# COMPACT_ATOMS: atom_id res chain seq x y z
N MET A 1 -9.35 19.37 -13.64
CA MET A 1 -10.01 18.29 -12.88
C MET A 1 -10.12 17.06 -13.77
N SER A 2 -9.00 16.35 -13.97
CA SER A 2 -9.02 15.07 -14.66
C SER A 2 -9.37 13.98 -13.64
N ASN A 3 -10.40 13.20 -13.97
CA ASN A 3 -10.69 11.92 -13.34
C ASN A 3 -9.45 11.02 -13.49
N PHE A 4 -8.54 11.08 -12.54
CA PHE A 4 -7.52 10.06 -12.40
C PHE A 4 -8.18 8.85 -11.77
N ASP A 5 -8.51 7.90 -12.64
CA ASP A 5 -8.97 6.57 -12.28
C ASP A 5 -7.93 5.95 -11.35
N VAL A 6 -8.28 5.81 -10.08
CA VAL A 6 -7.31 5.48 -9.02
C VAL A 6 -6.88 3.99 -9.09
N SER A 7 -7.50 3.24 -9.99
CA SER A 7 -7.23 1.85 -10.34
C SER A 7 -5.88 1.56 -11.01
N GLU A 8 -5.02 2.57 -11.19
CA GLU A 8 -3.85 2.45 -12.08
C GLU A 8 -2.49 2.77 -11.50
N TYR A 9 -2.42 3.05 -10.21
CA TYR A 9 -1.17 3.38 -9.58
C TYR A 9 -0.58 2.13 -8.92
N LEU A 10 0.32 1.47 -9.65
CA LEU A 10 1.20 0.47 -9.06
C LEU A 10 2.22 1.19 -8.18
N ILE A 11 2.01 1.17 -6.87
CA ILE A 11 3.02 1.57 -5.89
C ILE A 11 4.04 0.44 -5.82
N ASN A 12 5.03 0.49 -6.71
CA ASN A 12 6.16 -0.43 -6.68
C ASN A 12 7.28 0.23 -5.86
N ASN A 13 7.57 -0.36 -4.70
CA ASN A 13 8.75 -0.05 -3.90
C ASN A 13 9.97 -0.60 -4.66
N ILE A 14 11.10 0.07 -4.92
CA ILE A 14 11.84 1.16 -4.27
C ILE A 14 12.87 1.64 -5.34
N ASP A 15 13.03 2.95 -5.59
CA ASP A 15 14.26 3.45 -6.24
C ASP A 15 15.43 3.34 -5.24
N LYS A 16 16.70 3.30 -5.66
CA LYS A 16 17.90 3.17 -4.79
C LYS A 16 17.92 4.12 -3.58
N SER A 17 17.09 5.16 -3.59
CA SER A 17 16.86 6.16 -2.55
C SER A 17 15.77 5.82 -1.50
N ASN A 18 15.15 4.64 -1.54
CA ASN A 18 14.13 4.20 -0.58
C ASN A 18 12.85 5.07 -0.53
N LYS A 19 12.53 5.74 -1.65
CA LYS A 19 11.34 6.59 -1.79
C LYS A 19 10.21 5.85 -2.50
N THR A 20 8.98 6.08 -2.03
CA THR A 20 7.77 5.56 -2.65
C THR A 20 7.48 6.30 -3.95
N MET A 21 7.55 5.56 -5.07
CA MET A 21 7.31 6.08 -6.40
C MET A 21 5.98 5.56 -6.95
N VAL A 22 5.41 6.35 -7.86
CA VAL A 22 4.18 6.08 -8.57
C VAL A 22 4.52 6.02 -10.05
N ILE A 23 4.14 4.92 -10.69
CA ILE A 23 4.30 4.75 -12.13
C ILE A 23 2.98 5.12 -12.80
N LEU A 24 3.04 6.10 -13.70
CA LEU A 24 1.91 6.51 -14.53
C LEU A 24 1.72 5.57 -15.74
N ARG A 25 0.53 5.56 -16.37
CA ARG A 25 0.30 4.77 -17.61
C ARG A 25 1.35 5.04 -18.71
N ASN A 26 1.81 6.28 -18.80
CA ASN A 26 2.82 6.70 -19.78
C ASN A 26 4.25 6.30 -19.39
N LYS A 27 4.42 5.46 -18.35
CA LYS A 27 5.71 4.99 -17.80
C LYS A 27 6.57 6.09 -17.18
N GLU A 28 5.98 7.24 -16.87
CA GLU A 28 6.66 8.26 -16.07
C GLU A 28 6.63 7.87 -14.59
N TYR A 29 7.70 8.24 -13.89
CA TYR A 29 7.87 8.02 -12.47
C TYR A 29 7.65 9.33 -11.74
N LEU A 30 6.75 9.32 -10.76
CA LEU A 30 6.49 10.46 -9.88
C LEU A 30 6.64 10.04 -8.42
N SER A 31 7.04 10.98 -7.57
CA SER A 31 6.94 10.77 -6.13
C SER A 31 5.47 10.71 -5.73
N LEU A 32 5.08 9.78 -4.85
CA LEU A 32 3.71 9.69 -4.34
C LEU A 32 3.24 11.02 -3.73
N SER A 33 4.15 11.77 -3.09
CA SER A 33 3.88 13.10 -2.52
C SER A 33 3.40 14.13 -3.56
N THR A 34 3.79 13.96 -4.83
CA THR A 34 3.53 14.92 -5.91
C THR A 34 2.27 14.56 -6.69
N CYS A 35 1.80 13.30 -6.62
CA CYS A 35 0.63 12.84 -7.36
C CYS A 35 -0.71 13.40 -6.85
N HIS A 36 -0.75 14.05 -5.66
CA HIS A 36 -1.98 14.60 -5.07
C HIS A 36 -3.16 13.60 -5.06
N ILE A 37 -2.88 12.29 -4.95
CA ILE A 37 -3.90 11.26 -4.91
C ILE A 37 -4.55 11.28 -3.53
N ASP A 38 -5.88 11.24 -3.50
CA ASP A 38 -6.61 11.06 -2.24
C ASP A 38 -6.34 9.66 -1.68
N ASN A 39 -5.78 9.60 -0.48
CA ASN A 39 -5.49 8.34 0.22
C ASN A 39 -6.74 7.46 0.41
N LYS A 40 -7.95 8.04 0.39
CA LYS A 40 -9.21 7.28 0.48
C LYS A 40 -9.56 6.51 -0.78
N LYS A 41 -8.97 6.87 -1.92
CA LYS A 41 -9.24 6.23 -3.22
C LYS A 41 -8.17 5.22 -3.63
N LEU A 42 -7.07 5.13 -2.86
CA LEU A 42 -5.97 4.22 -3.16
C LEU A 42 -6.36 2.75 -2.99
N PHE A 43 -6.07 1.96 -4.01
CA PHE A 43 -5.96 0.51 -3.87
C PHE A 43 -4.49 0.15 -3.73
N VAL A 44 -4.14 -0.59 -2.68
CA VAL A 44 -2.74 -0.93 -2.37
C VAL A 44 -2.62 -2.44 -2.31
N TYR A 45 -1.67 -2.98 -3.07
CA TYR A 45 -1.24 -4.36 -2.98
C TYR A 45 0.15 -4.41 -2.34
N LEU A 46 0.31 -5.23 -1.29
CA LEU A 46 1.57 -5.43 -0.61
C LEU A 46 1.94 -6.90 -0.67
N ASP A 47 3.10 -7.22 -1.23
CA ASP A 47 3.69 -8.56 -1.17
C ASP A 47 4.81 -8.65 -0.12
N GLU A 48 5.19 -9.86 0.28
CA GLU A 48 6.19 -10.06 1.34
C GLU A 48 7.60 -9.59 0.92
N VAL A 49 7.99 -9.87 -0.33
CA VAL A 49 9.38 -9.71 -0.80
C VAL A 49 9.71 -8.25 -1.13
N HIS A 50 8.82 -7.55 -1.85
CA HIS A 50 9.12 -6.23 -2.41
C HIS A 50 8.68 -5.09 -1.50
N THR A 51 7.85 -5.35 -0.47
CA THR A 51 7.35 -4.29 0.43
C THR A 51 7.90 -4.36 1.85
N ARG A 52 8.91 -5.20 2.10
CA ARG A 52 9.56 -5.28 3.41
C ARG A 52 10.24 -3.95 3.76
N GLY A 53 9.86 -3.36 4.90
CA GLY A 53 10.42 -2.08 5.35
C GLY A 53 9.78 -0.83 4.72
N SER A 54 8.81 -0.98 3.83
CA SER A 54 8.09 0.15 3.22
C SER A 54 7.07 0.74 4.20
N ASP A 55 7.14 2.06 4.41
CA ASP A 55 6.16 2.80 5.20
C ASP A 55 5.17 3.53 4.28
N LEU A 56 4.00 2.92 4.07
CA LEU A 56 2.88 3.56 3.38
C LEU A 56 1.81 3.96 4.39
N LYS A 57 1.53 5.27 4.46
CA LYS A 57 0.43 5.79 5.28
C LYS A 57 -0.92 5.50 4.61
N LEU A 58 -1.59 4.45 5.09
CA LEU A 58 -2.93 4.08 4.64
C LEU A 58 -4.00 4.99 5.25
N SER A 59 -5.16 5.04 4.61
CA SER A 59 -6.33 5.75 5.13
C SER A 59 -6.77 5.17 6.48
N LEU A 60 -7.26 6.03 7.39
CA LEU A 60 -7.82 5.59 8.68
C LEU A 60 -9.03 4.68 8.51
N ILE A 61 -9.74 4.77 7.39
CA ILE A 61 -10.93 3.95 7.08
C ILE A 61 -10.59 2.84 6.07
N ALA A 62 -9.32 2.45 5.97
CA ALA A 62 -8.90 1.40 5.05
C ALA A 62 -9.52 0.05 5.43
N HIS A 63 -10.09 -0.62 4.43
CA HIS A 63 -10.48 -2.02 4.53
C HIS A 63 -9.40 -2.85 3.84
N SER A 64 -8.92 -3.87 4.54
CA SER A 64 -7.81 -4.68 4.08
C SER A 64 -8.19 -6.16 4.03
N ILE A 65 -7.51 -6.87 3.12
CA ILE A 65 -7.57 -8.32 3.02
C ILE A 65 -6.15 -8.83 3.24
N VAL A 66 -5.98 -9.81 4.12
CA VAL A 66 -4.69 -10.47 4.33
C VAL A 66 -4.83 -11.93 3.98
N THR A 67 -4.03 -12.37 3.01
CA THR A 67 -4.06 -13.76 2.54
C THR A 67 -3.19 -14.65 3.42
N LEU A 68 -3.74 -15.79 3.86
CA LEU A 68 -2.98 -16.82 4.57
C LEU A 68 -2.39 -17.84 3.60
N GLY A 69 -1.07 -17.82 3.45
CA GLY A 69 -0.33 -18.82 2.69
C GLY A 69 0.20 -19.97 3.56
N ARG A 70 0.60 -21.07 2.92
CA ARG A 70 1.13 -22.29 3.59
C ARG A 70 2.38 -22.04 4.45
N ASN A 71 3.14 -20.99 4.15
CA ASN A 71 4.36 -20.57 4.86
C ASN A 71 4.17 -19.32 5.73
N MET A 72 2.91 -18.94 6.00
CA MET A 72 2.57 -17.81 6.85
C MET A 72 2.63 -18.24 8.31
N ASN A 73 3.58 -17.70 9.07
CA ASN A 73 3.64 -17.88 10.52
C ASN A 73 3.03 -16.66 11.22
N LYS A 74 2.86 -16.75 12.55
CA LYS A 74 2.30 -15.67 13.36
C LYS A 74 3.01 -14.34 13.15
N ASP A 75 4.34 -14.35 13.10
CA ASP A 75 5.14 -13.13 12.99
C ASP A 75 4.94 -12.46 11.63
N LYS A 76 4.92 -13.23 10.54
CA LYS A 76 4.64 -12.72 9.18
C LYS A 76 3.23 -12.16 9.08
N LEU A 77 2.25 -12.85 9.67
CA LEU A 77 0.88 -12.34 9.74
C LEU A 77 0.85 -11.02 10.51
N MET A 78 1.40 -10.96 11.71
CA MET A 78 1.48 -9.72 12.49
C MET A 78 2.19 -8.61 11.71
N GLN A 79 3.31 -8.90 11.03
CA GLN A 79 4.01 -7.89 10.24
C GLN A 79 3.18 -7.34 9.07
N ALA A 80 2.37 -8.18 8.43
CA ALA A 80 1.43 -7.75 7.39
C ALA A 80 0.31 -6.89 7.99
N VAL A 81 -0.31 -7.36 9.07
CA VAL A 81 -1.40 -6.64 9.76
C VAL A 81 -0.93 -5.31 10.34
N MET A 82 0.28 -5.24 10.93
CA MET A 82 0.84 -4.02 11.53
C MET A 82 1.13 -2.90 10.51
N ARG A 83 1.01 -3.16 9.20
CA ARG A 83 0.97 -2.08 8.19
C ARG A 83 -0.29 -1.22 8.34
N LEU A 84 -1.35 -1.77 8.93
CA LEU A 84 -2.53 -1.08 9.42
C LEU A 84 -2.24 -0.62 10.86
N ARG A 85 -1.81 0.63 10.99
CA ARG A 85 -1.37 1.20 12.29
C ARG A 85 -2.50 1.47 13.26
N ASP A 86 -3.72 1.60 12.75
CA ASP A 86 -4.92 1.99 13.49
C ASP A 86 -5.98 0.87 13.45
N LEU A 87 -5.49 -0.38 13.47
CA LEU A 87 -6.31 -1.57 13.62
C LEU A 87 -7.07 -1.49 14.96
N ASP A 88 -8.32 -1.94 14.98
CA ASP A 88 -9.25 -1.89 16.14
C ASP A 88 -9.85 -0.50 16.45
N PHE A 89 -9.44 0.56 15.73
CA PHE A 89 -10.11 1.86 15.82
C PHE A 89 -11.01 2.15 14.62
N LYS A 90 -10.42 2.30 13.43
CA LYS A 90 -11.15 2.60 12.19
C LYS A 90 -10.72 1.75 11.00
N GLN A 91 -9.58 1.08 11.10
CA GLN A 91 -9.12 0.14 10.07
C GLN A 91 -9.67 -1.25 10.37
N LEU A 92 -10.03 -1.94 9.30
CA LEU A 92 -10.61 -3.29 9.35
C LEU A 92 -9.77 -4.25 8.52
N ILE A 93 -9.69 -5.47 9.01
CA ILE A 93 -9.00 -6.58 8.34
C ILE A 93 -9.94 -7.76 8.19
N VAL A 94 -9.93 -8.34 7.00
CA VAL A 94 -10.51 -9.64 6.72
C VAL A 94 -9.39 -10.57 6.30
N ILE A 95 -9.45 -11.80 6.79
CA ILE A 95 -8.46 -12.85 6.50
C ILE A 95 -9.12 -13.90 5.62
#